data_AF-A0A8H4V1E1-F1
#
_entry.id   AF-A0A8H4V1E1-F1
#
_cell.length_a   1.000
_cell.length_b   1.000
_cell.length_c   1.000
_cell.angle_alpha   90.00
_cell.angle_beta   90.00
_cell.angle_gamma   90.00
#
_symmetry.space_group_name_H-M   'P 1'
#
loop_
_entity.id
_entity.type
_entity.pdbx_description
1 polymer ?
#
loop_
_entity_poly.entity_id
_entity_poly.type
_entity_poly.pdbx_seq_one_letter_code
_entity_poly.pdbx_strand_id
1 'polypeptide(L)'
;MSYYDIDAILTDAQKLPCKFELEVPGLGFLEGNPGENIKTGTQVDLPLWLGEMLSIGARLGTSRLVTLDLPSALSERVLNALTADPRTVDLRSLAPHFYSLGIRVLELFEADNMADILSD
;
A
#
# COMPACT_ATOMS: atom_id res chain seq x y z
N MET A 1 15.73 -5.25 -4.27
CA MET A 1 15.18 -6.31 -3.40
C MET A 1 15.66 -7.68 -3.86
N SER A 2 16.00 -8.57 -2.92
CA SER A 2 16.31 -9.98 -3.20
C SER A 2 15.09 -10.83 -2.87
N TYR A 3 14.74 -11.79 -3.73
CA TYR A 3 13.58 -12.67 -3.56
C TYR A 3 13.59 -13.47 -2.24
N TYR A 4 14.78 -13.79 -1.72
CA TYR A 4 14.95 -14.58 -0.50
C TYR A 4 15.20 -13.73 0.76
N ASP A 5 15.11 -12.41 0.64
CA ASP A 5 15.24 -11.51 1.78
C ASP A 5 13.95 -11.55 2.62
N ILE A 6 14.08 -11.97 3.88
CA ILE A 6 12.95 -12.09 4.81
C ILE A 6 12.33 -10.71 5.08
N ASP A 7 13.14 -9.66 5.19
CA ASP A 7 12.64 -8.33 5.46
C ASP A 7 11.85 -7.77 4.26
N ALA A 8 12.26 -8.14 3.05
CA ALA A 8 11.50 -7.82 1.84
C ALA A 8 10.15 -8.54 1.81
N ILE A 9 10.13 -9.85 2.13
CA ILE A 9 8.89 -10.65 2.21
C ILE A 9 7.94 -10.07 3.27
N LEU A 10 8.46 -9.71 4.44
CA LEU A 10 7.66 -9.12 5.52
C LEU A 10 7.15 -7.71 5.17
N THR A 11 7.92 -6.94 4.41
CA THR A 11 7.48 -5.64 3.88
C THR A 11 6.32 -5.82 2.90
N ASP A 12 6.45 -6.73 1.95
CA ASP A 12 5.42 -7.01 0.95
C ASP A 12 4.13 -7.59 1.55
N ALA A 13 4.21 -8.22 2.72
CA ALA A 13 3.04 -8.71 3.46
C ALA A 13 2.26 -7.61 4.20
N GLN A 14 2.79 -6.39 4.30
CA GLN A 14 2.07 -5.29 4.96
C GLN A 14 0.81 -4.91 4.18
N LYS A 15 -0.23 -4.53 4.93
CA LYS A 15 -1.53 -4.17 4.37
C LYS A 15 -1.52 -2.78 3.75
N LEU A 16 -2.12 -2.67 2.58
CA LEU A 16 -2.32 -1.45 1.81
C LEU A 16 -3.83 -1.29 1.54
N PRO A 17 -4.42 -0.11 1.81
CA PRO A 17 -5.81 0.11 1.48
C PRO A 17 -6.01 0.08 -0.04
N CYS A 18 -6.96 -0.74 -0.48
CA CYS A 18 -7.23 -1.01 -1.87
C CYS A 18 -8.72 -0.82 -2.17
N LYS A 19 -9.05 0.00 -3.16
CA LYS A 19 -10.42 0.20 -3.62
C LYS A 19 -10.66 -0.57 -4.93
N PHE A 20 -11.63 -1.47 -4.94
CA PHE A 20 -12.02 -2.18 -6.16
C PHE A 20 -12.78 -1.25 -7.10
N GLU A 21 -12.36 -1.17 -8.35
CA GLU A 21 -13.00 -0.33 -9.37
C GLU A 21 -14.04 -1.09 -10.19
N LEU A 22 -14.06 -2.43 -10.07
CA LEU A 22 -14.96 -3.33 -10.79
C LEU A 22 -15.54 -4.36 -9.82
N GLU A 23 -16.72 -4.88 -10.14
CA GLU A 23 -17.27 -6.03 -9.43
C GLU A 23 -16.44 -7.28 -9.74
N VAL A 24 -16.04 -8.04 -8.72
CA VAL A 24 -15.23 -9.25 -8.87
C VAL A 24 -15.96 -10.47 -8.33
N PRO A 25 -16.36 -11.41 -9.20
CA PRO A 25 -17.11 -12.59 -8.80
C PRO A 25 -16.35 -13.49 -7.83
N GLY A 26 -17.03 -13.97 -6.79
CA GLY A 26 -16.52 -14.99 -5.86
C GLY A 26 -15.37 -14.57 -4.94
N LEU A 27 -14.94 -13.30 -4.97
CA LEU A 27 -13.89 -12.77 -4.09
C LEU A 27 -14.41 -12.15 -2.79
N GLY A 28 -15.70 -12.26 -2.46
CA GLY A 28 -16.27 -11.67 -1.25
C GLY A 28 -15.60 -12.11 0.05
N PHE A 29 -14.88 -13.25 0.06
CA PHE A 29 -14.09 -13.69 1.20
C PHE A 29 -12.98 -12.69 1.61
N LEU A 30 -12.51 -11.83 0.70
CA LEU A 30 -11.51 -10.80 1.01
C LEU A 30 -12.07 -9.71 1.95
N GLU A 31 -13.38 -9.48 1.93
CA GLU A 31 -14.10 -8.57 2.83
C GLU A 31 -14.91 -9.31 3.92
N GLY A 32 -14.72 -10.62 4.06
CA GLY A 32 -15.40 -11.44 5.08
C GLY A 32 -16.76 -12.01 4.67
N ASN A 33 -17.15 -11.90 3.40
CA ASN A 33 -18.42 -12.38 2.83
C ASN A 33 -18.18 -13.56 1.86
N PRO A 34 -17.79 -14.76 2.33
CA PRO A 34 -17.49 -15.89 1.45
C PRO A 34 -18.72 -16.32 0.64
N GLY A 35 -18.53 -16.53 -0.66
CA GLY A 35 -19.60 -16.88 -1.60
C GLY A 35 -20.27 -15.68 -2.27
N GLU A 36 -19.98 -14.45 -1.83
CA GLU A 36 -20.43 -13.22 -2.48
C GLU A 36 -19.38 -12.65 -3.46
N ASN A 37 -19.79 -11.65 -4.22
CA ASN A 37 -18.94 -10.86 -5.11
C ASN A 37 -18.44 -9.62 -4.38
N ILE A 38 -17.22 -9.17 -4.68
CA ILE A 38 -16.79 -7.82 -4.29
C ILE A 38 -17.48 -6.82 -5.20
N LYS A 39 -18.14 -5.82 -4.63
CA LYS A 39 -18.81 -4.76 -5.40
C LYS A 39 -17.82 -3.67 -5.79
N THR A 40 -18.11 -2.97 -6.89
CA THR A 40 -17.39 -1.75 -7.25
C THR A 40 -17.45 -0.74 -6.10
N GLY A 41 -16.32 -0.15 -5.77
CA GLY A 41 -16.15 0.84 -4.71
C GLY A 41 -15.84 0.25 -3.34
N THR A 42 -15.90 -1.08 -3.16
CA THR A 42 -15.49 -1.72 -1.92
C THR A 42 -14.03 -1.41 -1.60
N GLN A 43 -13.76 -1.02 -0.36
CA GLN A 43 -12.41 -0.89 0.18
C GLN A 43 -12.03 -2.13 0.99
N VAL A 44 -10.89 -2.72 0.67
CA VAL A 44 -10.31 -3.87 1.38
C VAL A 44 -8.83 -3.60 1.62
N ASP A 45 -8.34 -3.93 2.81
CA ASP A 45 -6.91 -3.92 3.08
C ASP A 45 -6.26 -5.19 2.55
N LEU A 46 -5.52 -5.07 1.45
CA LEU A 46 -4.82 -6.19 0.81
C LEU A 46 -3.32 -6.13 1.12
N PRO A 47 -2.61 -7.28 1.17
CA PRO A 47 -1.15 -7.27 1.18
C PRO A 47 -0.59 -6.49 -0.01
N LEU A 48 0.48 -5.73 0.21
CA LEU A 48 1.14 -4.89 -0.79
C LEU A 48 1.46 -5.66 -2.09
N TRP A 49 2.01 -6.88 -1.97
CA TRP A 49 2.31 -7.72 -3.14
C TRP A 49 1.06 -8.05 -3.98
N LEU A 50 -0.11 -8.18 -3.35
CA LEU A 50 -1.35 -8.49 -4.07
C LEU A 50 -1.94 -7.22 -4.67
N GLY A 51 -1.99 -6.13 -3.90
CA GLY A 51 -2.47 -4.82 -4.37
C GLY A 51 -1.75 -4.38 -5.64
N GLU A 52 -0.41 -4.45 -5.65
CA GLU A 52 0.41 -4.11 -6.82
C GLU A 52 0.04 -4.93 -8.07
N MET A 53 -0.17 -6.24 -7.91
CA MET A 53 -0.50 -7.12 -9.03
C MET A 53 -1.89 -6.81 -9.60
N LEU A 54 -2.85 -6.44 -8.74
CA LEU A 54 -4.21 -6.09 -9.16
C LEU A 54 -4.30 -4.68 -9.75
N SER A 55 -3.37 -3.78 -9.42
CA SER A 55 -3.30 -2.42 -9.97
C SER A 55 -2.56 -2.34 -11.31
N ILE A 56 -1.93 -3.43 -11.78
CA ILE A 56 -1.06 -3.43 -12.98
C ILE A 56 -1.76 -2.94 -14.26
N GLY A 57 -3.08 -3.10 -14.34
CA GLY A 57 -3.86 -2.62 -15.49
C GLY A 57 -3.64 -1.13 -15.79
N ALA A 58 -3.48 -0.31 -14.74
CA ALA A 58 -3.19 1.12 -14.90
C ALA A 58 -1.88 1.37 -15.65
N ARG A 59 -0.82 0.60 -15.34
CA ARG A 59 0.50 0.72 -16.00
C ARG A 59 0.47 0.24 -17.45
N LEU A 60 -0.42 -0.70 -17.76
CA LEU A 60 -0.58 -1.29 -19.10
C LEU A 60 -1.59 -0.52 -19.98
N GLY A 61 -2.18 0.58 -19.48
CA GLY A 61 -3.20 1.34 -20.20
C GLY A 61 -4.54 0.61 -20.32
N THR A 62 -4.80 -0.38 -19.47
CA THR A 62 -6.06 -1.13 -19.41
C THR A 62 -6.85 -0.78 -18.15
N SER A 63 -8.07 -1.31 -18.02
CA SER A 63 -8.86 -1.12 -16.81
C SER A 63 -8.15 -1.70 -15.59
N ARG A 64 -7.85 -0.84 -14.60
CA ARG A 64 -7.37 -1.29 -13.28
C ARG A 64 -8.49 -2.01 -12.53
N LEU A 65 -8.16 -3.11 -11.87
CA LEU A 65 -9.10 -3.82 -11.00
C LEU A 65 -9.23 -3.08 -9.66
N VAL A 66 -8.12 -2.53 -9.20
CA VAL A 66 -7.98 -1.89 -7.89
C VAL A 66 -7.21 -0.58 -8.03
N THR A 67 -7.64 0.44 -7.29
CA THR A 67 -6.87 1.64 -6.99
C THR A 67 -6.23 1.49 -5.61
N LEU A 68 -4.97 1.87 -5.49
CA LEU A 68 -4.20 1.82 -4.25
C LEU A 68 -4.25 3.18 -3.56
N ASP A 69 -4.38 3.18 -2.24
CA ASP A 69 -4.25 4.39 -1.41
C ASP A 69 -3.01 4.29 -0.52
N LEU A 70 -2.50 5.44 -0.05
CA LEU A 70 -1.34 5.46 0.83
C LEU A 70 -1.62 4.71 2.15
N PRO A 71 -0.66 3.91 2.65
CA PRO A 71 -0.81 3.27 3.95
C PRO A 71 -0.80 4.33 5.04
N SER A 72 -1.53 4.09 6.13
CA SER A 72 -1.66 5.04 7.25
C SER A 72 -0.30 5.44 7.86
N ALA A 73 0.67 4.53 7.81
CA ALA A 73 2.06 4.77 8.22
C ALA A 73 2.74 5.87 7.41
N LEU A 74 2.36 6.08 6.15
CA LEU A 74 2.88 7.12 5.25
C LEU A 74 1.82 8.18 4.92
N SER A 75 0.82 8.35 5.80
CA SER A 75 -0.18 9.41 5.64
C SER A 75 0.46 10.80 5.73
N GLU A 76 -0.19 11.80 5.12
CA GLU A 76 0.25 13.21 5.19
C GLU A 76 0.51 13.68 6.63
N ARG A 77 -0.30 13.22 7.60
CA ARG A 77 -0.11 13.53 9.01
C ARG A 77 1.27 13.06 9.52
N VAL A 78 1.70 11.86 9.13
CA VAL A 78 3.01 11.32 9.51
C VAL A 78 4.12 12.07 8.78
N LEU A 79 3.97 12.29 7.48
CA LEU A 79 4.97 13.03 6.69
C LEU A 79 5.19 14.45 7.24
N ASN A 80 4.11 15.17 7.58
CA ASN A 80 4.20 16.48 8.22
C ASN A 80 4.89 16.44 9.59
N ALA A 81 4.69 15.36 10.37
CA ALA A 81 5.36 15.20 11.66
C ALA A 81 6.86 14.93 11.47
N LEU A 82 7.24 14.15 10.46
CA LEU A 82 8.64 13.92 10.09
C LEU A 82 9.32 15.21 9.65
N THR A 83 8.66 16.03 8.82
CA THR A 83 9.17 17.35 8.42
C THR A 83 9.31 18.32 9.60
N ALA A 84 8.44 18.21 10.61
CA ALA A 84 8.48 19.09 11.79
C ALA A 84 9.60 18.73 12.76
N ASP A 85 9.69 17.46 13.18
CA ASP A 85 10.81 16.93 13.98
C ASP A 85 10.83 15.39 13.89
N PRO A 86 11.73 14.80 13.07
CA PRO A 86 11.74 13.36 12.83
C PRO A 86 12.11 12.55 14.09
N ARG A 87 12.75 13.16 15.09
CA ARG A 87 13.16 12.47 16.33
C ARG A 87 11.98 12.19 17.26
N THR A 88 10.83 12.84 17.01
CA THR A 88 9.62 12.68 17.83
C THR A 88 8.69 11.60 17.29
N VAL A 89 8.95 11.07 16.10
CA VAL A 89 8.08 10.10 15.43
C VAL A 89 8.55 8.67 15.72
N ASP A 90 7.70 7.88 16.39
CA ASP A 90 7.96 6.46 16.58
C ASP A 90 7.62 5.66 15.31
N LEU A 91 8.62 5.53 14.43
CA LEU A 91 8.52 4.79 13.17
C LEU A 91 8.14 3.32 13.39
N ARG A 92 8.61 2.69 14.47
CA ARG A 92 8.37 1.27 14.72
C ARG A 92 6.91 1.00 15.04
N SER A 93 6.26 1.94 15.73
CA SER A 93 4.81 1.87 16.00
C SER A 93 3.96 2.03 14.74
N LEU A 94 4.47 2.75 13.73
CA LEU A 94 3.77 3.01 12.46
C LEU A 94 3.87 1.82 11.51
N ALA A 95 5.08 1.30 11.30
CA ALA A 95 5.32 0.12 10.48
C ALA A 95 6.61 -0.61 10.90
N PRO A 96 6.59 -1.95 11.02
CA PRO A 96 7.78 -2.72 11.38
C PRO A 96 8.99 -2.50 10.46
N HIS A 97 8.74 -2.35 9.16
CA HIS A 97 9.74 -2.11 8.11
C HIS A 97 9.46 -0.77 7.39
N PHE A 98 9.40 0.32 8.16
CA PHE A 98 8.94 1.63 7.70
C PHE A 98 9.62 2.14 6.41
N TYR A 99 10.96 2.17 6.37
CA TYR A 99 11.69 2.66 5.19
C TYR A 99 11.55 1.73 3.98
N SER A 100 11.54 0.41 4.19
CA SER A 100 11.29 -0.54 3.11
C SER A 100 9.88 -0.37 2.54
N LEU A 101 8.88 -0.12 3.39
CA LEU A 101 7.53 0.23 2.95
C LEU A 101 7.53 1.54 2.15
N GLY A 102 8.25 2.57 2.62
CA GLY A 102 8.42 3.85 1.92
C GLY A 102 8.98 3.68 0.51
N ILE A 103 10.05 2.89 0.36
CA ILE A 103 10.63 2.58 -0.95
C ILE A 103 9.60 1.92 -1.85
N ARG A 104 8.86 0.92 -1.35
CA ARG A 104 7.85 0.22 -2.15
C ARG A 104 6.70 1.14 -2.55
N VAL A 105 6.26 2.02 -1.65
CA VAL A 105 5.23 3.01 -1.97
C VAL A 105 5.72 4.00 -3.03
N LEU A 106 6.96 4.48 -2.96
CA LEU A 106 7.54 5.34 -4.00
C LEU A 106 7.65 4.63 -5.38
N GLU A 107 7.77 3.30 -5.42
CA GLU A 107 7.72 2.54 -6.68
C GLU A 107 6.29 2.40 -7.26
N LEU A 108 5.27 2.50 -6.39
CA LEU A 108 3.85 2.36 -6.77
C LEU A 108 3.17 3.70 -7.06
N PHE A 109 3.60 4.78 -6.39
CA PHE A 109 2.98 6.10 -6.42
C PHE A 109 3.98 7.15 -6.89
N GLU A 110 3.52 8.09 -7.73
CA GLU A 110 4.26 9.32 -8.03
C GLU A 110 4.10 10.27 -6.84
N ALA A 111 5.06 10.26 -5.90
CA ALA A 111 5.04 11.07 -4.68
C ALA A 111 6.36 11.83 -4.49
N ASP A 112 6.58 12.86 -5.30
CA ASP A 112 7.85 13.59 -5.42
C ASP A 112 8.36 14.13 -4.06
N ASN A 113 7.46 14.66 -3.22
CA ASN A 113 7.84 15.22 -1.93
C ASN A 113 8.16 14.15 -0.86
N MET A 114 7.65 12.93 -1.02
CA MET A 114 7.84 11.87 -0.02
C MET A 114 9.28 11.37 -0.03
N ALA A 115 9.91 11.27 -1.21
CA ALA A 115 11.30 10.85 -1.33
C ALA A 115 12.24 11.78 -0.57
N ASP A 116 12.05 13.10 -0.71
CA ASP A 116 12.84 14.12 -0.02
C ASP A 116 12.69 13.99 1.51
N ILE A 117 11.44 13.94 1.99
CA ILE A 117 11.13 13.84 3.44
C ILE A 117 11.72 12.57 4.07
N LEU A 118 11.73 11.45 3.34
CA LEU A 118 12.27 10.18 3.85
C LEU A 118 13.79 10.09 3.77
N SER A 119 14.45 11.01 3.06
CA SER A 119 15.91 11.05 2.87
C SER A 119 16.65 12.06 3.77
N ASP A 120 15.91 13.00 4.36
CA ASP A 120 16.39 14.02 5.32
C ASP A 120 16.70 13.40 6.71
#